data_AF-Q1J0G1-F1
#
_entry.id   AF-Q1J0G1-F1
#
_cell.length_a   1.000
_cell.length_b   1.000
_cell.length_c   1.000
_cell.angle_alpha   90.00
_cell.angle_beta   90.00
_cell.angle_gamma   90.00
#
_symmetry.space_group_name_H-M   'P 1'
#
loop_
_entity.id
_entity.type
_entity.pdbx_description
1 polymer ?
#
loop_
_entity_poly.entity_id
_entity_poly.type
_entity_poly.pdbx_seq_one_letter_code
_entity_poly.pdbx_strand_id
1 'polypeptide(L)'
;MQKRAALVLSLSAVLVACGQTSSVLSSGPSAADYAARPELQDAGSQAILARYGHDPGLLAALQEAYGERPANLSRPVAPALTGLDLASDRLAYIKRVGWGTVPAYNAEYSQQRAVNLLYPGLDWTRDGCSAPDGLGLGYREDFRPACNVHDFAYRNLKVYERTEANRRASDDAFYVNMKVICAAKSWYQEPPCYAAAYAYYQGVRVGGGSSF
;
A
#
# COMPACT_ATOMS: atom_id res chain seq x y z
N MET A 1 29.85 -68.69 -57.84
CA MET A 1 30.41 -68.75 -56.48
C MET A 1 29.82 -67.61 -55.64
N GLN A 2 29.25 -67.98 -54.49
CA GLN A 2 28.85 -67.16 -53.32
C GLN A 2 27.96 -65.91 -53.51
N LYS A 3 26.65 -66.09 -53.28
CA LYS A 3 25.73 -65.03 -52.83
C LYS A 3 25.99 -64.78 -51.33
N ARG A 4 26.37 -63.56 -50.95
CA ARG A 4 26.51 -63.15 -49.54
C ARG A 4 25.16 -62.68 -49.01
N ALA A 5 24.67 -63.32 -47.96
CA ALA A 5 23.52 -62.89 -47.18
C ALA A 5 23.94 -61.74 -46.24
N ALA A 6 23.17 -60.65 -46.22
CA ALA A 6 23.34 -59.57 -45.25
C ALA A 6 22.38 -59.80 -44.07
N LEU A 7 22.95 -60.02 -42.89
CA LEU A 7 22.26 -60.14 -41.61
C LEU A 7 22.02 -58.73 -41.06
N VAL A 8 20.76 -58.30 -40.92
CA VAL A 8 20.40 -57.02 -40.30
C VAL A 8 20.23 -57.26 -38.80
N LEU A 9 21.15 -56.75 -37.98
CA LEU A 9 21.00 -56.68 -36.53
C LEU A 9 20.07 -55.52 -36.17
N SER A 10 18.91 -55.82 -35.59
CA SER A 10 18.01 -54.86 -34.96
C SER A 10 18.55 -54.45 -33.58
N LEU A 11 18.99 -53.19 -33.46
CA LEU A 11 19.47 -52.58 -32.22
C LEU A 11 18.27 -52.03 -31.44
N SER A 12 17.89 -52.68 -30.34
CA SER A 12 16.85 -52.19 -29.42
C SER A 12 17.41 -51.04 -28.57
N ALA A 13 16.95 -49.81 -28.83
CA ALA A 13 17.25 -48.65 -28.00
C ALA A 13 16.37 -48.67 -26.74
N VAL A 14 16.98 -48.86 -25.56
CA VAL A 14 16.33 -48.70 -24.26
C VAL A 14 16.30 -47.20 -23.94
N LEU A 15 15.13 -46.58 -24.03
CA LEU A 15 14.90 -45.21 -23.55
C LEU A 15 14.85 -45.22 -22.02
N VAL A 16 15.91 -44.71 -21.39
CA VAL A 16 15.92 -44.39 -19.96
C VAL A 16 15.04 -43.16 -19.76
N ALA A 17 13.86 -43.36 -19.17
CA ALA A 17 13.00 -42.28 -18.72
C ALA A 17 13.63 -41.61 -17.50
N CYS A 18 14.18 -40.41 -17.67
CA CYS A 18 14.52 -39.55 -16.53
C CYS A 18 13.22 -39.23 -15.78
N GLY A 19 13.07 -39.76 -14.57
CA GLY A 19 12.04 -39.33 -13.63
C GLY A 19 12.23 -37.85 -13.33
N GLN A 20 11.37 -37.01 -13.88
CA GLN A 20 11.24 -35.63 -13.43
C GLN A 20 10.61 -35.67 -12.05
N THR A 21 11.43 -35.59 -11.01
CA THR A 21 10.97 -35.18 -9.69
C THR A 21 10.41 -33.77 -9.84
N SER A 22 9.09 -33.67 -9.88
CA SER A 22 8.39 -32.40 -9.69
C SER A 22 8.88 -31.82 -8.36
N SER A 23 9.76 -30.84 -8.42
CA SER A 23 10.03 -29.97 -7.29
C SER A 23 8.70 -29.32 -6.94
N VAL A 24 8.10 -29.79 -5.84
CA VAL A 24 7.05 -29.03 -5.17
C VAL A 24 7.74 -27.74 -4.74
N LEU A 25 7.56 -26.69 -5.54
CA LEU A 25 7.89 -25.33 -5.13
C LEU A 25 7.12 -25.11 -3.84
N SER A 26 7.82 -25.14 -2.71
CA SER A 26 7.26 -24.70 -1.44
C SER A 26 6.87 -23.25 -1.67
N SER A 27 5.59 -22.98 -1.88
CA SER A 27 5.04 -21.64 -1.88
C SER A 27 5.48 -21.02 -0.56
N GLY A 28 6.25 -19.93 -0.62
CA GLY A 28 6.59 -19.17 0.56
C GLY A 28 5.33 -18.72 1.31
N PRO A 29 5.48 -18.22 2.55
CA PRO A 29 4.35 -17.76 3.35
C PRO A 29 3.49 -16.77 2.55
N SER A 30 2.18 -16.87 2.70
CA SER A 30 1.19 -16.05 1.98
C SER A 30 0.25 -15.36 2.96
N ALA A 31 -0.36 -14.23 2.56
CA ALA A 31 -1.37 -13.61 3.40
C ALA A 31 -2.62 -14.49 3.55
N ALA A 32 -2.87 -15.40 2.60
CA ALA A 32 -3.96 -16.37 2.69
C ALA A 32 -3.79 -17.35 3.88
N ASP A 33 -2.58 -17.53 4.40
CA ASP A 33 -2.31 -18.39 5.56
C ASP A 33 -2.98 -17.86 6.84
N TYR A 34 -3.30 -16.55 6.89
CA TYR A 34 -4.02 -15.93 7.99
C TYR A 34 -5.55 -16.01 7.84
N ALA A 35 -6.08 -16.53 6.73
CA ALA A 35 -7.51 -16.44 6.43
C ALA A 35 -8.41 -17.18 7.43
N ALA A 36 -7.88 -18.17 8.17
CA ALA A 36 -8.59 -18.90 9.21
C ALA A 36 -8.55 -18.23 10.60
N ARG A 37 -7.91 -17.07 10.73
CA ARG A 37 -7.78 -16.36 12.02
C ARG A 37 -9.15 -15.81 12.49
N PRO A 38 -9.55 -16.03 13.76
CA PRO A 38 -10.89 -15.65 14.25
C PRO A 38 -11.26 -14.19 14.04
N GLU A 39 -10.30 -13.28 14.15
CA GLU A 39 -10.43 -11.84 13.98
C GLU A 39 -10.53 -11.35 12.53
N LEU A 40 -10.24 -12.22 11.55
CA LEU A 40 -10.33 -11.92 10.12
C LEU A 40 -11.56 -12.56 9.47
N GLN A 41 -12.51 -13.09 10.24
CA GLN A 41 -13.68 -13.79 9.71
C GLN A 41 -14.80 -12.85 9.22
N ASP A 42 -14.69 -11.55 9.43
CA ASP A 42 -15.66 -10.60 8.88
C ASP A 42 -15.58 -10.53 7.35
N ALA A 43 -16.68 -10.16 6.70
CA ALA A 43 -16.80 -10.16 5.25
C ALA A 43 -15.79 -9.22 4.57
N GLY A 44 -15.41 -8.11 5.21
CA GLY A 44 -14.43 -7.16 4.67
C GLY A 44 -13.03 -7.75 4.65
N SER A 45 -12.58 -8.32 5.77
CA SER A 45 -11.30 -9.01 5.87
C SER A 45 -11.19 -10.18 4.89
N GLN A 46 -12.23 -11.01 4.79
CA GLN A 46 -12.26 -12.13 3.84
C GLN A 46 -12.21 -11.65 2.38
N ALA A 47 -12.89 -10.56 2.03
CA ALA A 47 -12.83 -9.98 0.69
C ALA A 47 -11.43 -9.44 0.36
N ILE A 48 -10.74 -8.81 1.32
CA ILE A 48 -9.36 -8.35 1.16
C ILE A 48 -8.43 -9.55 0.92
N LEU A 49 -8.54 -10.58 1.75
CA LEU A 49 -7.73 -11.80 1.65
C LEU A 49 -7.96 -12.53 0.32
N ALA A 50 -9.21 -12.60 -0.16
CA ALA A 50 -9.52 -13.16 -1.46
C ALA A 50 -8.87 -12.36 -2.61
N ARG A 51 -8.84 -11.03 -2.50
CA ARG A 51 -8.31 -10.14 -3.54
C ARG A 51 -6.78 -10.02 -3.54
N TYR A 52 -6.18 -9.96 -2.36
CA TYR A 52 -4.76 -9.63 -2.14
C TYR A 52 -3.99 -10.71 -1.39
N GLY A 53 -4.54 -11.92 -1.20
CA GLY A 53 -3.93 -12.98 -0.39
C GLY A 53 -2.55 -13.46 -0.87
N HIS A 54 -2.22 -13.22 -2.14
CA HIS A 54 -0.92 -13.54 -2.74
C HIS A 54 -0.02 -12.31 -2.89
N ASP A 55 -0.48 -11.14 -2.44
CA ASP A 55 0.28 -9.91 -2.50
C ASP A 55 1.26 -9.84 -1.31
N PRO A 56 2.58 -9.73 -1.55
CA PRO A 56 3.57 -9.63 -0.48
C PRO A 56 3.35 -8.40 0.42
N GLY A 57 2.69 -7.35 -0.06
CA GLY A 57 2.35 -6.18 0.74
C GLY A 57 1.28 -6.46 1.79
N LEU A 58 0.25 -7.26 1.46
CA LEU A 58 -0.75 -7.68 2.45
C LEU A 58 -0.11 -8.62 3.49
N LEU A 59 0.75 -9.54 3.04
CA LEU A 59 1.48 -10.42 3.94
C LEU A 59 2.31 -9.61 4.94
N ALA A 60 3.05 -8.60 4.46
CA ALA A 60 3.81 -7.72 5.33
C ALA A 60 2.91 -6.97 6.33
N ALA A 61 1.75 -6.47 5.89
CA ALA A 61 0.80 -5.78 6.76
C ALA A 61 0.29 -6.67 7.89
N LEU A 62 -0.08 -7.93 7.58
CA LEU A 62 -0.54 -8.88 8.58
C LEU A 62 0.59 -9.30 9.53
N GLN A 63 1.79 -9.57 9.02
CA GLN A 63 2.96 -9.87 9.85
C GLN A 63 3.27 -8.74 10.83
N GLU A 64 3.11 -7.48 10.42
CA GLU A 64 3.27 -6.34 11.32
C GLU A 64 2.18 -6.32 12.40
N ALA A 65 0.92 -6.53 12.03
CA ALA A 65 -0.20 -6.57 12.97
C ALA A 65 -0.11 -7.72 13.99
N TYR A 66 0.46 -8.85 13.61
CA TYR A 66 0.70 -9.99 14.51
C TYR A 66 2.01 -9.91 15.28
N GLY A 67 2.80 -8.84 15.09
CA GLY A 67 4.10 -8.68 15.76
C GLY A 67 5.18 -9.66 15.28
N GLU A 68 4.96 -10.31 14.14
CA GLU A 68 5.93 -11.22 13.51
C GLU A 68 7.07 -10.46 12.83
N ARG A 69 6.85 -9.16 12.56
CA ARG A 69 7.88 -8.23 12.08
C ARG A 69 7.64 -6.81 12.62
N PRO A 70 8.68 -5.95 12.67
CA PRO A 70 8.51 -4.55 13.02
C PRO A 70 7.67 -3.79 11.99
N ALA A 71 6.80 -2.90 12.47
CA ALA A 71 6.04 -1.99 11.61
C ALA A 71 6.95 -1.00 10.88
N ASN A 72 6.87 -0.97 9.55
CA ASN A 72 7.51 0.06 8.75
C ASN A 72 6.68 1.37 8.81
N LEU A 73 7.13 2.32 9.61
CA LEU A 73 6.50 3.65 9.75
C LEU A 73 7.34 4.77 9.10
N SER A 74 8.23 4.41 8.16
CA SER A 74 9.06 5.39 7.45
C SER A 74 8.21 6.30 6.57
N ARG A 75 8.42 7.61 6.68
CA ARG A 75 7.69 8.64 5.94
C ARG A 75 8.54 9.24 4.83
N PRO A 76 7.92 9.75 3.75
CA PRO A 76 8.63 10.57 2.78
C PRO A 76 9.26 11.79 3.43
N VAL A 77 10.44 12.17 2.96
CA VAL A 77 11.17 13.33 3.46
C VAL A 77 10.70 14.58 2.72
N ALA A 78 10.22 15.58 3.47
CA ALA A 78 9.93 16.89 2.93
C ALA A 78 11.18 17.77 2.93
N PRO A 79 11.40 18.62 1.90
CA PRO A 79 12.46 19.62 1.92
C PRO A 79 12.30 20.60 3.08
N ALA A 80 13.42 21.20 3.52
CA ALA A 80 13.39 22.27 4.51
C ALA A 80 12.84 23.58 3.91
N LEU A 81 12.18 24.38 4.75
CA LEU A 81 11.86 25.76 4.41
C LEU A 81 13.13 26.61 4.49
N THR A 82 13.33 27.47 3.50
CA THR A 82 14.56 28.26 3.36
C THR A 82 14.34 29.75 3.57
N GLY A 83 13.13 30.27 3.36
CA GLY A 83 12.81 31.69 3.39
C GLY A 83 13.30 32.46 2.15
N LEU A 84 13.85 31.77 1.15
CA LEU A 84 14.51 32.39 -0.01
C LEU A 84 13.54 32.62 -1.17
N ASP A 85 12.58 31.72 -1.35
CA ASP A 85 11.62 31.76 -2.46
C ASP A 85 10.26 31.23 -2.00
N LEU A 86 9.20 32.02 -2.26
CA LEU A 86 7.84 31.69 -1.86
C LEU A 86 7.33 30.42 -2.55
N ALA A 87 7.68 30.19 -3.82
CA ALA A 87 7.20 29.02 -4.55
C ALA A 87 7.82 27.73 -3.99
N SER A 88 9.14 27.73 -3.79
CA SER A 88 9.90 26.62 -3.19
C SER A 88 9.46 26.36 -1.75
N ASP A 89 9.30 27.40 -0.94
CA ASP A 89 8.84 27.25 0.45
C ASP A 89 7.38 26.78 0.52
N ARG A 90 6.51 27.24 -0.39
CA ARG A 90 5.14 26.73 -0.49
C ARG A 90 5.15 25.24 -0.78
N LEU A 91 5.96 24.80 -1.73
CA LEU A 91 6.07 23.38 -2.09
C LEU A 91 6.63 22.55 -0.92
N ALA A 92 7.68 23.03 -0.26
CA ALA A 92 8.25 22.39 0.93
C ALA A 92 7.23 22.33 2.08
N TYR A 93 6.44 23.39 2.28
CA TYR A 93 5.35 23.42 3.27
C TYR A 93 4.27 22.38 2.93
N ILE A 94 3.79 22.33 1.68
CA ILE A 94 2.80 21.34 1.22
C ILE A 94 3.30 19.92 1.51
N LYS A 95 4.54 19.61 1.14
CA LYS A 95 5.15 18.29 1.35
C LYS A 95 5.28 17.97 2.84
N ARG A 96 5.71 18.92 3.66
CA ARG A 96 5.84 18.75 5.12
C ARG A 96 4.51 18.41 5.78
N VAL A 97 3.44 19.12 5.40
CA VAL A 97 2.11 18.90 5.97
C VAL A 97 1.47 17.62 5.40
N GLY A 98 1.51 17.44 4.09
CA GLY A 98 0.88 16.33 3.37
C GLY A 98 1.58 14.97 3.57
N TRP A 99 2.86 14.95 3.90
CA TRP A 99 3.60 13.71 4.23
C TRP A 99 3.79 13.49 5.73
N GLY A 100 3.31 14.43 6.54
CA GLY A 100 3.39 14.44 7.99
C GLY A 100 2.38 13.53 8.69
N THR A 101 2.40 13.59 10.02
CA THR A 101 1.49 12.84 10.88
C THR A 101 0.10 13.50 10.93
N VAL A 102 -0.92 12.71 11.24
CA VAL A 102 -2.29 13.23 11.46
C VAL A 102 -2.33 14.36 12.50
N PRO A 103 -1.68 14.26 13.69
CA PRO A 103 -1.64 15.37 14.64
C PRO A 103 -0.98 16.64 14.08
N ALA A 104 0.12 16.50 13.34
CA ALA A 104 0.81 17.65 12.74
C ALA A 104 -0.06 18.34 11.69
N TYR A 105 -0.72 17.58 10.81
CA TYR A 105 -1.70 18.11 9.87
C TYR A 105 -2.85 18.83 10.58
N ASN A 106 -3.41 18.25 11.65
CA ASN A 106 -4.52 18.86 12.37
C ASN A 106 -4.13 20.20 13.01
N ALA A 107 -2.89 20.32 13.52
CA ALA A 107 -2.36 21.57 14.06
C ALA A 107 -2.28 22.65 12.97
N GLU A 108 -1.79 22.31 11.79
CA GLU A 108 -1.69 23.22 10.65
C GLU A 108 -3.08 23.59 10.09
N TYR A 109 -3.99 22.60 9.97
CA TYR A 109 -5.37 22.81 9.54
C TYR A 109 -6.13 23.78 10.46
N SER A 110 -5.93 23.69 11.78
CA SER A 110 -6.54 24.64 12.73
C SER A 110 -6.10 26.10 12.53
N GLN A 111 -4.94 26.29 11.88
CA GLN A 111 -4.34 27.59 11.57
C GLN A 111 -4.40 27.94 10.08
N GLN A 112 -5.15 27.19 9.28
CA GLN A 112 -5.16 27.29 7.81
C GLN A 112 -5.35 28.72 7.27
N ARG A 113 -6.11 29.57 7.98
CA ARG A 113 -6.31 30.97 7.58
C ARG A 113 -5.01 31.77 7.65
N ALA A 114 -4.27 31.63 8.75
CA ALA A 114 -2.97 32.30 8.91
C ALA A 114 -1.95 31.74 7.93
N VAL A 115 -1.94 30.41 7.74
CA VAL A 115 -1.06 29.77 6.76
C VAL A 115 -1.35 30.26 5.35
N ASN A 116 -2.62 30.41 4.96
CA ASN A 116 -2.97 30.93 3.63
C ASN A 116 -2.58 32.40 3.41
N LEU A 117 -2.30 33.17 4.46
CA LEU A 117 -1.67 34.49 4.32
C LEU A 117 -0.19 34.39 3.96
N LEU A 118 0.51 33.38 4.50
CA LEU A 118 1.93 33.12 4.24
C LEU A 118 2.15 32.40 2.90
N TYR A 119 1.30 31.42 2.60
CA TYR A 119 1.30 30.62 1.39
C TYR A 119 -0.07 30.70 0.70
N PRO A 120 -0.32 31.77 -0.10
CA PRO A 120 -1.61 31.95 -0.74
C PRO A 120 -1.96 30.82 -1.71
N GLY A 121 -3.23 30.43 -1.70
CA GLY A 121 -3.80 29.48 -2.66
C GLY A 121 -3.67 28.01 -2.28
N LEU A 122 -3.35 27.67 -1.02
CA LEU A 122 -3.45 26.28 -0.58
C LEU A 122 -4.92 25.85 -0.45
N ASP A 123 -5.22 24.68 -1.00
CA ASP A 123 -6.51 24.02 -0.89
C ASP A 123 -6.53 23.14 0.38
N TRP A 124 -7.35 23.53 1.34
CA TRP A 124 -7.56 22.80 2.59
C TRP A 124 -8.87 22.02 2.63
N THR A 125 -9.61 21.98 1.51
CA THR A 125 -10.84 21.19 1.44
C THR A 125 -10.51 19.70 1.63
N ARG A 126 -11.45 19.00 2.27
CA ARG A 126 -11.33 17.58 2.58
C ARG A 126 -12.71 16.95 2.54
N ASP A 127 -12.82 15.85 1.84
CA ASP A 127 -14.03 15.02 1.72
C ASP A 127 -13.86 13.67 2.43
N GLY A 128 -12.69 13.46 3.05
CA GLY A 128 -12.39 12.26 3.81
C GLY A 128 -12.15 11.10 2.87
N CYS A 129 -12.38 9.87 3.34
CA CYS A 129 -12.03 8.71 2.54
C CYS A 129 -13.03 8.48 1.39
N SER A 130 -12.63 8.77 0.16
CA SER A 130 -13.40 8.48 -1.06
C SER A 130 -13.26 7.04 -1.57
N ALA A 131 -12.95 6.08 -0.68
CA ALA A 131 -12.81 4.67 -1.06
C ALA A 131 -14.13 4.16 -1.68
N PRO A 132 -14.08 3.37 -2.78
CA PRO A 132 -15.28 2.91 -3.47
C PRO A 132 -16.21 2.13 -2.53
N ASP A 133 -17.50 2.45 -2.60
CA ASP A 133 -18.55 1.64 -1.99
C ASP A 133 -18.43 0.20 -2.53
N GLY A 134 -18.41 -0.79 -1.63
CA GLY A 134 -18.34 -2.22 -1.99
C GLY A 134 -17.05 -2.94 -1.65
N LEU A 135 -16.01 -2.28 -1.12
CA LEU A 135 -14.88 -2.99 -0.50
C LEU A 135 -15.24 -3.60 0.87
N GLY A 136 -16.39 -3.23 1.46
CA GLY A 136 -16.90 -3.85 2.69
C GLY A 136 -16.03 -3.60 3.93
N LEU A 137 -15.15 -2.60 3.90
CA LEU A 137 -14.05 -2.51 4.87
C LEU A 137 -14.46 -1.99 6.24
N GLY A 138 -15.54 -1.22 6.38
CA GLY A 138 -15.95 -0.65 7.68
C GLY A 138 -15.00 0.41 8.29
N TYR A 139 -13.77 0.54 7.80
CA TYR A 139 -12.73 1.45 8.32
C TYR A 139 -12.77 2.88 7.75
N ARG A 140 -13.83 3.27 7.03
CA ARG A 140 -13.92 4.61 6.41
C ARG A 140 -13.75 5.72 7.45
N GLU A 141 -14.47 5.61 8.56
CA GLU A 141 -14.42 6.61 9.62
C GLU A 141 -13.14 6.53 10.46
N ASP A 142 -12.61 5.31 10.66
CA ASP A 142 -11.31 5.12 11.31
C ASP A 142 -10.18 5.81 10.54
N PHE A 143 -10.18 5.69 9.21
CA PHE A 143 -9.14 6.26 8.34
C PHE A 143 -9.42 7.69 7.89
N ARG A 144 -10.59 8.26 8.22
CA ARG A 144 -10.93 9.65 7.86
C ARG A 144 -9.84 10.66 8.23
N PRO A 145 -9.18 10.58 9.40
CA PRO A 145 -8.07 11.47 9.72
C PRO A 145 -6.87 11.32 8.77
N ALA A 146 -6.51 10.11 8.36
CA ALA A 146 -5.43 9.86 7.40
C ALA A 146 -5.80 10.35 5.99
N CYS A 147 -7.05 10.13 5.57
CA CYS A 147 -7.57 10.61 4.30
C CYS A 147 -7.53 12.14 4.21
N ASN A 148 -7.85 12.87 5.29
CA ASN A 148 -7.73 14.33 5.30
C ASN A 148 -6.30 14.84 5.03
N VAL A 149 -5.27 14.13 5.51
CA VAL A 149 -3.86 14.47 5.23
C VAL A 149 -3.53 14.21 3.75
N HIS A 150 -4.01 13.07 3.24
CA HIS A 150 -3.82 12.66 1.85
C HIS A 150 -4.50 13.63 0.87
N ASP A 151 -5.74 14.04 1.15
CA ASP A 151 -6.50 15.04 0.38
C ASP A 151 -5.71 16.33 0.25
N PHE A 152 -5.15 16.83 1.36
CA PHE A 152 -4.33 18.04 1.34
C PHE A 152 -3.11 17.89 0.43
N ALA A 153 -2.39 16.77 0.53
CA ALA A 153 -1.24 16.51 -0.34
C ALA A 153 -1.67 16.47 -1.81
N TYR A 154 -2.72 15.71 -2.14
CA TYR A 154 -3.21 15.53 -3.50
C TYR A 154 -3.71 16.84 -4.11
N ARG A 155 -4.57 17.57 -3.40
CA ARG A 155 -5.20 18.81 -3.89
C ARG A 155 -4.18 19.90 -4.20
N ASN A 156 -3.09 19.95 -3.44
CA ASN A 156 -2.06 20.96 -3.62
C ASN A 156 -0.94 20.50 -4.57
N LEU A 157 -0.41 19.27 -4.42
CA LEU A 157 0.69 18.81 -5.28
C LEU A 157 0.27 18.63 -6.73
N LYS A 158 -1.00 18.28 -7.02
CA LYS A 158 -1.50 18.26 -8.41
C LYS A 158 -1.46 19.63 -9.10
N VAL A 159 -1.48 20.71 -8.33
CA VAL A 159 -1.44 22.09 -8.83
C VAL A 159 -0.01 22.63 -8.86
N TYR A 160 0.73 22.44 -7.77
CA TYR A 160 2.03 23.07 -7.57
C TYR A 160 3.22 22.23 -8.04
N GLU A 161 3.11 20.89 -8.09
CA GLU A 161 4.16 20.01 -8.62
C GLU A 161 3.62 18.60 -8.94
N ARG A 162 2.92 18.48 -10.08
CA ARG A 162 2.27 17.23 -10.48
C ARG A 162 3.28 16.22 -11.02
N THR A 163 3.77 15.35 -10.15
CA THR A 163 4.66 14.24 -10.52
C THR A 163 4.19 12.91 -9.93
N GLU A 164 4.45 11.81 -10.64
CA GLU A 164 4.20 10.47 -10.09
C GLU A 164 4.99 10.22 -8.80
N ALA A 165 6.18 10.80 -8.65
CA ALA A 165 6.96 10.70 -7.42
C ALA A 165 6.21 11.31 -6.21
N ASN A 166 5.64 12.51 -6.38
CA ASN A 166 4.85 13.17 -5.33
C ASN A 166 3.56 12.42 -5.01
N ARG A 167 2.88 11.88 -6.03
CA ARG A 167 1.69 11.04 -5.83
C ARG A 167 2.03 9.83 -4.99
N ARG A 168 3.07 9.08 -5.39
CA ARG A 168 3.55 7.89 -4.69
C ARG A 168 3.97 8.17 -3.26
N ALA A 169 4.69 9.26 -3.02
CA ALA A 169 5.07 9.71 -1.67
C ALA A 169 3.83 10.02 -0.81
N SER A 170 2.83 10.69 -1.39
CA SER A 170 1.58 10.99 -0.69
C SER A 170 0.81 9.71 -0.32
N ASP A 171 0.79 8.72 -1.20
CA ASP A 171 0.19 7.40 -0.94
C ASP A 171 0.94 6.64 0.17
N ASP A 172 2.28 6.72 0.19
CA ASP A 172 3.10 6.12 1.25
C ASP A 172 2.83 6.76 2.61
N ALA A 173 2.78 8.10 2.67
CA ALA A 173 2.44 8.82 3.90
C ALA A 173 1.03 8.48 4.39
N PHE A 174 0.08 8.32 3.47
CA PHE A 174 -1.29 7.88 3.78
C PHE A 174 -1.30 6.48 4.41
N TYR A 175 -0.59 5.51 3.81
CA TYR A 175 -0.50 4.16 4.37
C TYR A 175 0.11 4.15 5.77
N VAL A 176 1.20 4.90 5.98
CA VAL A 176 1.81 5.03 7.31
C VAL A 176 0.84 5.64 8.32
N ASN A 177 0.08 6.68 7.94
CA ASN A 177 -0.92 7.27 8.82
C ASN A 177 -2.03 6.27 9.19
N MET A 178 -2.50 5.43 8.25
CA MET A 178 -3.47 4.37 8.56
C MET A 178 -2.88 3.30 9.49
N LYS A 179 -1.63 2.87 9.28
CA LYS A 179 -0.96 1.91 10.17
C LYS A 179 -0.83 2.43 11.60
N VAL A 180 -0.51 3.71 11.79
CA VAL A 180 -0.46 4.34 13.11
C VAL A 180 -1.83 4.32 13.79
N ILE A 181 -2.91 4.54 13.04
CA ILE A 181 -4.29 4.41 13.56
C ILE A 181 -4.57 2.97 13.98
N CYS A 182 -4.16 1.99 13.17
CA CYS A 182 -4.37 0.58 13.47
C CYS A 182 -3.60 0.09 14.69
N ALA A 183 -2.35 0.54 14.88
CA ALA A 183 -1.51 0.16 16.02
C ALA A 183 -2.07 0.63 17.39
N ALA A 184 -3.04 1.55 17.40
CA ALA A 184 -3.73 1.98 18.61
C ALA A 184 -4.96 1.13 18.94
N LYS A 185 -5.34 0.18 18.07
CA LYS A 185 -6.50 -0.71 18.28
C LYS A 185 -6.11 -1.87 19.18
N SER A 186 -7.12 -2.59 19.66
CA SER A 186 -6.91 -3.83 20.42
C SER A 186 -6.31 -4.91 19.52
N TRP A 187 -5.65 -5.91 20.13
CA TRP A 187 -5.05 -7.05 19.41
C TRP A 187 -6.04 -7.76 18.47
N TYR A 188 -7.34 -7.76 18.79
CA TYR A 188 -8.38 -8.38 17.98
C TYR A 188 -8.81 -7.50 16.79
N GLN A 189 -8.67 -6.19 16.89
CA GLN A 189 -9.08 -5.24 15.84
C GLN A 189 -7.92 -4.75 14.98
N GLU A 190 -6.68 -4.99 15.41
CA GLU A 190 -5.48 -4.55 14.74
C GLU A 190 -5.25 -5.29 13.40
N PRO A 191 -5.27 -6.64 13.32
CA PRO A 191 -5.11 -7.35 12.03
C PRO A 191 -6.11 -6.96 10.94
N PRO A 192 -7.44 -6.94 11.19
CA PRO A 192 -8.38 -6.50 10.16
C PRO A 192 -8.18 -5.03 9.77
N CYS A 193 -7.72 -4.18 10.70
CA CYS A 193 -7.40 -2.79 10.39
C CYS A 193 -6.19 -2.68 9.46
N TYR A 194 -5.11 -3.43 9.70
CA TYR A 194 -3.94 -3.43 8.81
C TYR A 194 -4.28 -3.98 7.42
N ALA A 195 -5.11 -5.03 7.34
CA ALA A 195 -5.60 -5.55 6.07
C ALA A 195 -6.40 -4.48 5.29
N ALA A 196 -7.27 -3.73 5.98
CA ALA A 196 -7.97 -2.61 5.39
C ALA A 196 -7.05 -1.46 5.00
N ALA A 197 -6.10 -1.06 5.84
CA ALA A 197 -5.12 -0.03 5.51
C ALA A 197 -4.37 -0.37 4.21
N TYR A 198 -4.00 -1.64 4.04
CA TYR A 198 -3.37 -2.13 2.82
C TYR A 198 -4.30 -2.00 1.60
N ALA A 199 -5.57 -2.40 1.73
CA ALA A 199 -6.54 -2.28 0.65
C ALA A 199 -6.81 -0.83 0.23
N TYR A 200 -6.92 0.11 1.19
CA TYR A 200 -7.06 1.54 0.92
C TYR A 200 -5.82 2.10 0.19
N TYR A 201 -4.63 1.72 0.65
CA TYR A 201 -3.38 2.08 0.01
C TYR A 201 -3.32 1.57 -1.44
N GLN A 202 -3.70 0.31 -1.69
CA GLN A 202 -3.77 -0.21 -3.05
C GLN A 202 -4.81 0.50 -3.92
N GLY A 203 -5.93 0.92 -3.33
CA GLY A 203 -6.94 1.74 -3.98
C GLY A 203 -6.35 3.02 -4.59
N VAL A 204 -5.58 3.78 -3.81
CA VAL A 204 -4.94 5.02 -4.30
C VAL A 204 -3.74 4.74 -5.20
N ARG A 205 -3.01 3.64 -4.98
CA ARG A 205 -1.87 3.27 -5.83
C ARG A 205 -2.28 2.98 -7.27
N VAL A 206 -3.38 2.24 -7.44
CA VAL A 206 -3.90 1.82 -8.75
C VAL A 206 -4.83 2.89 -9.35
N GLY A 207 -5.71 3.48 -8.55
CA GLY A 207 -6.77 4.39 -9.02
C GLY A 207 -6.49 5.89 -8.86
N GLY A 208 -5.44 6.28 -8.14
CA GLY A 208 -5.18 7.68 -7.79
C GLY A 208 -4.67 8.55 -8.95
N GLY A 209 -4.25 7.97 -10.07
CA GLY A 209 -3.64 8.71 -11.18
C GLY A 209 -4.55 9.71 -11.88
N SER A 210 -5.87 9.44 -11.93
CA SER A 210 -6.85 10.37 -12.51
C SER A 210 -7.26 11.50 -11.57
N SER A 211 -7.07 11.30 -10.26
CA SER A 211 -7.46 12.25 -9.22
C SER A 211 -6.30 13.14 -8.74
N PHE A 212 -5.06 12.68 -8.92
CA PHE A 212 -3.84 13.48 -8.83
C PHE A 212 -3.68 14.35 -10.09
#